data_AF-A0A2M9P6P5-F1
#
_entry.id   AF-A0A2M9P6P5-F1
#
_cell.length_a   1.000
_cell.length_b   1.000
_cell.length_c   1.000
_cell.angle_alpha   90.00
_cell.angle_beta   90.00
_cell.angle_gamma   90.00
#
_symmetry.space_group_name_H-M   'P 1'
#
loop_
_entity.id
_entity.type
_entity.pdbx_description
1 polymer ?
#
loop_
_entity_poly.entity_id
_entity_poly.type
_entity_poly.pdbx_seq_one_letter_code
_entity_poly.pdbx_strand_id
1 'polypeptide(L)'
;STRCMAIPGSAATRRSGTRQAPLLKLSFKRWLTGENIRFFLDVSDDSGESHMWEPRRKFWLGLHEQDRIREAWVAFHPEAERVARRRPVGSSLSFGKQVAGGSRGDTSLLILEFNDFIVVEGSHNYKVHVFDKHNVKTPKLRQSYY
;
A
#
# COMPACT_ATOMS: atom_id res chain seq x y z
N SER A 1 -30.87 57.92 -41.77
CA SER A 1 -31.15 57.25 -40.49
C SER A 1 -30.27 56.02 -40.41
N THR A 2 -29.13 56.14 -39.72
CA THR A 2 -28.07 55.12 -39.62
C THR A 2 -28.42 54.18 -38.48
N ARG A 3 -28.71 52.91 -38.78
CA ARG A 3 -29.06 51.92 -37.75
C ARG A 3 -27.84 51.11 -37.36
N CYS A 4 -27.66 51.02 -36.05
CA CYS A 4 -26.52 50.47 -35.35
C CYS A 4 -26.22 48.99 -35.67
N MET A 5 -24.92 48.71 -35.65
CA MET A 5 -24.24 47.43 -35.69
C MET A 5 -24.60 46.57 -34.46
N ALA A 6 -24.97 45.30 -34.68
CA ALA A 6 -25.07 44.30 -33.62
C ALA A 6 -24.03 43.20 -33.88
N ILE A 7 -23.10 43.05 -32.95
CA ILE A 7 -22.06 42.01 -32.92
C ILE A 7 -22.66 40.77 -32.24
N PRO A 8 -22.69 39.58 -32.87
CA PRO A 8 -22.95 38.34 -32.15
C PRO A 8 -21.67 37.88 -31.45
N GLY A 9 -21.76 37.74 -30.13
CA GLY A 9 -20.64 37.46 -29.25
C GLY A 9 -20.16 36.00 -29.24
N SER A 10 -18.89 35.91 -28.86
CA SER A 10 -18.24 34.89 -28.02
C SER A 10 -18.30 33.43 -28.47
N ALA A 11 -17.16 32.98 -28.99
CA ALA A 11 -16.81 31.59 -29.18
C ALA A 11 -16.94 30.79 -27.87
N ALA A 12 -17.77 29.74 -27.91
CA ALA A 12 -17.82 28.73 -26.86
C ALA A 12 -16.49 27.95 -26.83
N THR A 13 -15.59 28.34 -25.92
CA THR A 13 -14.41 27.56 -25.56
C THR A 13 -14.87 26.24 -24.94
N ARG A 14 -14.88 25.16 -25.72
CA ARG A 14 -14.96 23.79 -25.19
C ARG A 14 -13.73 23.54 -24.32
N ARG A 15 -13.89 23.52 -23.00
CA ARG A 15 -12.88 22.97 -22.08
C ARG A 15 -12.78 21.46 -22.33
N SER A 16 -11.64 21.03 -22.83
CA SER A 16 -11.26 19.62 -22.99
C SER A 16 -11.06 18.98 -21.62
N GLY A 17 -12.06 18.21 -21.16
CA GLY A 17 -11.98 17.42 -19.94
C GLY A 17 -10.97 16.28 -20.03
N THR A 18 -9.91 16.38 -19.23
CA THR A 18 -9.13 15.32 -18.56
C THR A 18 -9.02 13.95 -19.25
N ARG A 19 -7.95 13.73 -20.03
CA ARG A 19 -7.47 12.40 -20.47
C ARG A 19 -6.34 11.79 -19.61
N GLN A 20 -6.00 12.40 -18.47
CA GLN A 20 -4.82 12.02 -17.66
C GLN A 20 -5.13 11.21 -16.38
N ALA A 21 -6.40 11.01 -16.05
CA ALA A 21 -6.81 10.35 -14.81
C ALA A 21 -6.29 8.90 -14.59
N PRO A 22 -6.10 8.05 -15.63
CA PRO A 22 -5.65 6.67 -15.42
C PRO A 22 -4.18 6.56 -14.98
N LEU A 23 -3.29 7.33 -15.60
CA LEU A 23 -1.84 7.23 -15.37
C LEU A 23 -1.46 7.74 -13.97
N LEU A 24 -2.06 8.85 -13.52
CA LEU A 24 -1.83 9.39 -12.18
C LEU A 24 -2.26 8.41 -11.08
N LYS A 25 -3.39 7.72 -11.27
CA LYS A 25 -3.87 6.70 -10.32
C LYS A 25 -2.92 5.52 -10.23
N LEU A 26 -2.33 5.09 -11.35
CA LEU A 26 -1.35 4.00 -11.38
C LEU A 26 -0.05 4.39 -10.67
N SER A 27 0.47 5.59 -10.95
CA SER A 27 1.69 6.10 -10.30
C SER A 27 1.50 6.27 -8.79
N PHE A 28 0.37 6.83 -8.35
CA PHE A 28 0.08 6.98 -6.92
C PHE A 28 -0.06 5.62 -6.21
N LYS A 29 -0.75 4.65 -6.83
CA LYS A 29 -0.86 3.29 -6.26
C LYS A 29 0.50 2.63 -6.13
N ARG A 30 1.35 2.75 -7.16
CA ARG A 30 2.72 2.20 -7.11
C ARG A 30 3.52 2.83 -5.99
N TRP A 31 3.50 4.16 -5.88
CA TRP A 31 4.14 4.86 -4.77
C TRP A 31 3.61 4.38 -3.41
N LEU A 32 2.28 4.28 -3.25
CA LEU A 32 1.64 3.83 -2.01
C LEU A 32 2.04 2.40 -1.62
N THR A 33 2.15 1.49 -2.60
CA THR A 33 2.65 0.13 -2.40
C THR A 33 4.07 0.15 -1.84
N GLY A 34 4.96 0.96 -2.42
CA GLY A 34 6.33 1.13 -1.91
C GLY A 34 6.36 1.69 -0.49
N GLU A 35 5.52 2.69 -0.19
CA GLU A 35 5.41 3.27 1.15
C GLU A 35 4.92 2.27 2.18
N ASN A 36 3.93 1.43 1.86
CA ASN A 36 3.46 0.39 2.77
C ASN A 36 4.56 -0.65 3.08
N ILE A 37 5.37 -1.03 2.08
CA ILE A 37 6.51 -1.95 2.30
C ILE A 37 7.53 -1.30 3.24
N ARG A 38 7.96 -0.06 2.96
CA ARG A 38 8.91 0.67 3.82
C ARG A 38 8.37 0.81 5.24
N PHE A 39 7.09 1.19 5.36
CA PHE A 39 6.47 1.43 6.65
C PHE A 39 6.46 0.18 7.54
N PHE A 40 6.10 -0.98 6.98
CA PHE A 40 6.18 -2.24 7.71
C PHE A 40 7.60 -2.56 8.18
N LEU A 41 8.58 -2.42 7.27
CA LEU A 41 9.97 -2.73 7.56
C LEU A 41 10.56 -1.78 8.61
N ASP A 42 10.23 -0.49 8.55
CA ASP A 42 10.73 0.50 9.51
C ASP A 42 10.14 0.29 10.91
N VAL A 43 8.85 -0.10 11.01
CA VAL A 43 8.24 -0.44 12.30
C VAL A 43 8.78 -1.77 12.84
N SER A 44 9.16 -2.70 11.94
CA SER A 44 9.74 -3.99 12.34
C SER A 44 11.20 -3.86 12.79
N ASP A 45 11.99 -2.97 12.19
CA ASP A 45 13.40 -2.74 12.52
C ASP A 45 13.58 -2.22 13.97
N ASP A 46 12.67 -1.34 14.42
CA ASP A 46 12.65 -0.81 15.79
C ASP A 46 12.48 -1.89 16.88
N SER A 47 11.98 -3.08 16.52
CA SER A 47 11.69 -4.16 17.49
C SER A 47 12.92 -4.96 17.94
N GLY A 48 14.10 -4.71 17.36
CA GLY A 48 15.39 -5.21 17.90
C GLY A 48 16.06 -6.34 17.12
N GLU A 49 15.45 -6.88 16.05
CA GLU A 49 16.05 -7.91 15.18
C GLU A 49 16.60 -7.33 13.86
N SER A 50 17.32 -6.21 13.94
CA SER A 50 17.66 -5.35 12.80
C SER A 50 18.41 -6.05 11.64
N HIS A 51 19.32 -6.99 11.94
CA HIS A 51 20.17 -7.61 10.91
C HIS A 51 19.40 -8.46 9.88
N MET A 52 18.23 -8.99 10.21
CA MET A 52 17.43 -9.82 9.31
C MET A 52 16.61 -8.99 8.31
N TRP A 53 16.37 -7.71 8.61
CA TRP A 53 15.47 -6.86 7.84
C TRP A 53 16.15 -6.17 6.67
N GLU A 54 17.46 -5.94 6.72
CA GLU A 54 18.19 -5.31 5.62
C GLU A 54 18.12 -6.14 4.32
N PRO A 55 18.38 -7.46 4.33
CA PRO A 55 18.23 -8.29 3.13
C PRO A 55 16.77 -8.38 2.65
N ARG A 56 15.81 -8.46 3.58
CA ARG A 56 14.37 -8.52 3.26
C ARG A 56 13.89 -7.21 2.64
N ARG A 57 14.36 -6.08 3.14
CA ARG A 57 14.08 -4.74 2.59
C ARG A 57 14.55 -4.66 1.15
N LYS A 58 15.80 -5.02 0.88
CA LYS A 58 16.34 -5.10 -0.49
C LYS A 58 15.50 -6.01 -1.38
N PHE A 59 15.14 -7.19 -0.88
CA PHE A 59 14.35 -8.17 -1.63
C PHE A 59 12.97 -7.62 -2.03
N TRP A 60 12.17 -7.15 -1.07
CA TRP A 60 10.82 -6.69 -1.36
C TRP A 60 10.78 -5.40 -2.15
N LEU A 61 11.65 -4.44 -1.83
CA LEU A 61 11.73 -3.20 -2.61
C LEU A 61 12.24 -3.48 -4.03
N GLY A 62 13.21 -4.38 -4.21
CA GLY A 62 13.66 -4.78 -5.53
C GLY A 62 12.55 -5.41 -6.37
N LEU A 63 11.71 -6.28 -5.78
CA LEU A 63 10.54 -6.83 -6.48
C LEU A 63 9.50 -5.76 -6.82
N HIS A 64 9.31 -4.77 -5.96
CA HIS A 64 8.44 -3.62 -6.24
C HIS A 64 8.98 -2.73 -7.36
N GLU A 65 10.29 -2.48 -7.38
CA GLU A 65 10.99 -1.73 -8.43
C GLU A 65 10.89 -2.42 -9.79
N GLN A 66 10.86 -3.75 -9.81
CA GLN A 66 10.64 -4.58 -10.99
C GLN A 66 9.17 -4.75 -11.39
N ASP A 67 8.24 -3.99 -10.79
CA ASP A 67 6.79 -4.06 -11.07
C ASP A 67 6.13 -5.42 -10.74
N ARG A 68 6.78 -6.24 -9.91
CA ARG A 68 6.28 -7.57 -9.56
C ARG A 68 5.26 -7.54 -8.41
N ILE A 69 5.36 -6.54 -7.54
CA ILE A 69 4.42 -6.33 -6.45
C ILE A 69 3.38 -5.30 -6.89
N ARG A 70 2.14 -5.76 -7.05
CA ARG A 70 1.00 -4.92 -7.47
C ARG A 70 0.46 -4.09 -6.33
N GLU A 71 0.43 -4.67 -5.15
CA GLU A 71 -0.16 -4.05 -3.97
C GLU A 71 0.49 -4.57 -2.69
N ALA A 72 0.61 -3.69 -1.70
CA ALA A 72 1.04 -4.02 -0.35
C ALA A 72 0.02 -3.50 0.66
N TRP A 73 -0.27 -4.30 1.67
CA TRP A 73 -1.08 -3.94 2.83
C TRP A 73 -0.38 -4.40 4.10
N VAL A 74 -0.55 -3.61 5.16
CA VAL A 74 0.07 -3.87 6.46
C VAL A 74 -1.01 -4.11 7.51
N ALA A 75 -0.80 -5.09 8.38
CA ALA A 75 -1.61 -5.30 9.56
C ALA A 75 -0.70 -5.39 10.80
N PHE A 76 -0.78 -4.40 11.68
CA PHE A 76 0.06 -4.36 12.87
C PHE A 76 -0.61 -5.05 14.06
N HIS A 77 0.18 -5.74 14.87
CA HIS A 77 -0.23 -6.14 16.20
C HIS A 77 -0.33 -4.92 17.14
N PRO A 78 -0.94 -5.03 18.32
CA PRO A 78 -1.29 -3.86 19.16
C PRO A 78 -0.11 -2.93 19.50
N GLU A 79 1.07 -3.47 19.84
CA GLU A 79 2.21 -2.64 20.21
C GLU A 79 2.85 -1.96 18.99
N ALA A 80 3.02 -2.69 17.88
CA ALA A 80 3.45 -2.08 16.62
C ALA A 80 2.46 -1.04 16.10
N GLU A 81 1.15 -1.20 16.29
CA GLU A 81 0.15 -0.18 15.94
C GLU A 81 0.43 1.12 16.72
N ARG A 82 0.76 1.02 18.00
CA ARG A 82 1.07 2.18 18.86
C ARG A 82 2.33 2.91 18.38
N VAL A 83 3.34 2.19 17.91
CA VAL A 83 4.56 2.77 17.31
C VAL A 83 4.23 3.39 15.95
N ALA A 84 3.53 2.66 15.09
CA ALA A 84 3.10 3.08 13.76
C ALA A 84 2.34 4.42 13.81
N ARG A 85 1.37 4.57 14.73
CA ARG A 85 0.56 5.81 14.85
C ARG A 85 1.34 7.03 15.31
N ARG A 86 2.51 6.87 15.92
CA ARG A 86 3.37 8.00 16.34
C ARG A 86 4.24 8.52 15.20
N ARG A 87 4.37 7.75 14.11
CA ARG A 87 5.18 8.13 12.95
C ARG A 87 4.37 9.07 12.04
N PRO A 88 5.00 10.11 11.46
CA PRO A 88 4.30 11.04 10.54
C PRO A 88 3.64 10.37 9.33
N VAL A 89 4.23 9.27 8.85
CA VAL A 89 3.69 8.47 7.74
C VAL A 89 2.49 7.64 8.21
N GLY A 90 2.52 7.11 9.43
CA GLY A 90 1.44 6.29 9.99
C GLY A 90 0.16 7.07 10.33
N SER A 91 0.24 8.40 10.48
CA SER A 91 -0.96 9.24 10.54
C SER A 91 -1.65 9.43 9.18
N SER A 92 -0.96 9.14 8.08
CA SER A 92 -1.44 9.34 6.71
C SER A 92 -1.75 8.02 5.98
N LEU A 93 -1.06 6.94 6.33
CA LEU A 93 -1.31 5.60 5.78
C LEU A 93 -2.39 4.86 6.55
N SER A 94 -3.28 4.20 5.81
CA SER A 94 -4.22 3.24 6.39
C SER A 94 -3.57 1.87 6.51
N PHE A 95 -3.85 1.16 7.61
CA PHE A 95 -3.38 -0.20 7.87
C PHE A 95 -4.42 -0.96 8.70
N GLY A 96 -4.36 -2.29 8.64
CA GLY A 96 -5.21 -3.19 9.42
C GLY A 96 -4.63 -3.49 10.81
N LYS A 97 -5.42 -4.20 11.61
CA LYS A 97 -5.01 -4.74 12.91
C LYS A 97 -4.85 -6.25 12.82
N GLN A 98 -3.76 -6.77 13.37
CA GLN A 98 -3.58 -8.19 13.58
C GLN A 98 -4.13 -8.53 14.98
N VAL A 99 -5.20 -9.35 15.03
CA VAL A 99 -5.91 -9.74 16.26
C VAL A 99 -5.81 -11.23 16.61
N ALA A 100 -5.13 -12.03 15.80
CA ALA A 100 -4.82 -13.44 16.02
C ALA A 100 -4.08 -13.62 17.36
N GLY A 101 -4.67 -14.41 18.26
CA GLY A 101 -4.08 -14.71 19.57
C GLY A 101 -3.01 -15.80 19.56
N GLY A 102 -2.54 -16.16 20.76
CA GLY A 102 -1.54 -17.21 20.98
C GLY A 102 -0.14 -16.77 20.54
N SER A 103 0.67 -17.71 20.00
CA SER A 103 2.06 -17.45 19.59
C SER A 103 2.22 -16.48 18.40
N ARG A 104 1.11 -15.93 17.88
CA ARG A 104 1.06 -14.97 16.76
C ARG A 104 0.59 -13.58 17.19
N GLY A 105 0.22 -13.41 18.46
CA GLY A 105 -0.31 -12.15 19.01
C GLY A 105 0.63 -10.96 18.89
N ASP A 106 1.94 -11.22 18.80
CA ASP A 106 2.97 -10.19 18.68
C ASP A 106 3.46 -10.00 17.23
N THR A 107 2.86 -10.69 16.26
CA THR A 107 3.34 -10.68 14.86
C THR A 107 2.57 -9.67 14.02
N SER A 108 3.26 -8.67 13.48
CA SER A 108 2.72 -7.82 12.43
C SER A 108 2.82 -8.52 11.07
N LEU A 109 1.89 -8.25 10.15
CA LEU A 109 1.86 -8.85 8.83
C LEU A 109 2.11 -7.82 7.73
N LEU A 110 2.94 -8.20 6.76
CA LEU A 110 3.03 -7.59 5.44
C LEU A 110 2.37 -8.53 4.43
N ILE A 111 1.34 -8.03 3.76
CA ILE A 111 0.56 -8.80 2.78
C ILE A 111 0.81 -8.17 1.41
N LEU A 112 1.32 -8.97 0.47
CA LEU A 112 1.76 -8.54 -0.85
C LEU A 112 0.97 -9.29 -1.92
N GLU A 113 0.42 -8.56 -2.89
CA GLU A 113 -0.03 -9.17 -4.14
C GLU A 113 1.12 -9.22 -5.13
N PHE A 114 1.55 -10.45 -5.44
CA PHE A 114 2.60 -10.76 -6.38
C PHE A 114 2.01 -11.62 -7.49
N ASN A 115 1.79 -11.04 -8.67
CA ASN A 115 1.14 -11.73 -9.78
C ASN A 115 -0.19 -12.41 -9.39
N ASP A 116 -0.23 -13.74 -9.43
CA ASP A 116 -1.38 -14.59 -9.08
C ASP A 116 -1.27 -15.18 -7.67
N PHE A 117 -0.40 -14.61 -6.85
CA PHE A 117 -0.15 -15.04 -5.48
C PHE A 117 -0.36 -13.90 -4.50
N ILE A 118 -0.83 -14.27 -3.31
CA ILE A 118 -0.75 -13.44 -2.11
C ILE A 118 0.36 -13.99 -1.24
N VAL A 119 1.31 -13.12 -0.89
CA VAL A 119 2.41 -13.45 0.00
C VAL A 119 2.18 -12.76 1.34
N VAL A 120 2.36 -13.49 2.43
CA VAL A 120 2.26 -12.96 3.80
C VAL A 120 3.59 -13.18 4.51
N GLU A 121 4.25 -12.08 4.84
CA GLU A 121 5.43 -12.04 5.70
C GLU A 121 5.04 -11.53 7.09
N GLY A 122 5.69 -12.03 8.13
CA GLY A 122 5.43 -11.64 9.51
C GLY A 122 6.67 -11.12 10.21
N SER A 123 6.49 -10.22 11.17
CA SER A 123 7.57 -9.53 11.87
C SER A 123 8.37 -10.39 12.87
N HIS A 124 7.85 -11.54 13.32
CA HIS A 124 8.49 -12.40 14.32
C HIS A 124 8.60 -13.82 13.81
N ASN A 125 9.83 -14.36 13.67
CA ASN A 125 10.17 -15.72 13.18
C ASN A 125 9.09 -16.40 12.32
N TYR A 126 8.50 -15.62 11.41
CA TYR A 126 7.30 -16.01 10.70
C TYR A 126 7.76 -16.58 9.38
N LYS A 127 7.36 -17.81 9.10
CA LYS A 127 7.56 -18.39 7.78
C LYS A 127 6.83 -17.51 6.77
N VAL A 128 7.47 -17.15 5.67
CA VAL A 128 6.77 -16.49 4.56
C VAL A 128 5.73 -17.49 4.03
N HIS A 129 4.47 -17.08 4.00
CA HIS A 129 3.38 -17.88 3.45
C HIS A 129 3.01 -17.39 2.06
N VAL A 130 2.87 -18.30 1.12
CA VAL A 130 2.45 -18.00 -0.26
C VAL A 130 1.12 -18.70 -0.51
N PHE A 131 0.15 -17.95 -0.99
CA PHE A 131 -1.20 -18.41 -1.27
C PHE A 131 -1.53 -18.17 -2.74
N ASP A 132 -2.25 -19.10 -3.36
CA ASP A 132 -2.87 -18.88 -4.67
C ASP A 132 -3.99 -17.84 -4.55
N LYS A 133 -3.97 -16.78 -5.35
CA LYS A 133 -4.94 -15.68 -5.29
C LYS A 133 -6.38 -16.13 -5.56
N HIS A 134 -6.57 -17.21 -6.31
CA HIS A 134 -7.89 -17.74 -6.66
C HIS A 134 -8.45 -18.70 -5.59
N ASN A 135 -7.67 -19.07 -4.58
CA ASN A 135 -8.15 -19.88 -3.48
C ASN A 135 -9.03 -19.05 -2.52
N VAL A 136 -10.21 -19.58 -2.18
CA VAL A 136 -11.16 -18.93 -1.27
C VAL A 136 -10.63 -18.70 0.15
N LYS A 137 -9.62 -19.47 0.57
CA LYS A 137 -8.98 -19.34 1.89
C LYS A 137 -7.86 -18.31 1.93
N THR A 138 -7.56 -17.67 0.79
CA THR A 138 -6.47 -16.70 0.68
C THR A 138 -6.82 -15.42 1.43
N PRO A 139 -5.91 -14.89 2.28
CA PRO A 139 -6.10 -13.61 2.94
C PRO A 139 -6.35 -12.51 1.91
N LYS A 140 -7.39 -11.71 2.11
CA LYS A 140 -7.71 -10.60 1.20
C LYS A 140 -6.85 -9.40 1.56
N LEU A 141 -6.50 -8.56 0.59
CA LEU A 141 -5.86 -7.28 0.86
C LEU A 141 -6.86 -6.28 1.49
N ARG A 142 -6.33 -5.29 2.22
CA ARG A 142 -7.08 -4.16 2.79
C ARG A 142 -8.20 -4.50 3.78
N GLN A 143 -8.07 -5.62 4.50
CA GLN A 143 -8.98 -5.89 5.62
C GLN A 143 -8.60 -5.05 6.83
N SER A 144 -9.61 -4.65 7.60
CA SER A 144 -9.40 -3.94 8.87
C SER A 144 -8.82 -4.85 9.95
N TYR A 145 -9.08 -6.16 9.86
CA TYR A 145 -8.68 -7.17 10.83
C TYR A 145 -8.18 -8.43 10.11
N TYR A 146 -7.14 -9.04 10.68
CA TYR A 146 -6.53 -10.29 10.26
C TYR A 146 -6.29 -11.21 11.45
#